data_AF-B9G2R1-F1
#
_entry.id   AF-B9G2R1-F1
#
_cell.length_a   1.000
_cell.length_b   1.000
_cell.length_c   1.000
_cell.angle_alpha   90.00
_cell.angle_beta   90.00
_cell.angle_gamma   90.00
#
_symmetry.space_group_name_H-M   'P 1'
#
loop_
_entity.id
_entity.type
_entity.pdbx_description
1 polymer ?
#
loop_
_entity_poly.entity_id
_entity_poly.type
_entity_poly.pdbx_seq_one_letter_code
_entity_poly.pdbx_strand_id
1 'polypeptide(L)'
;MVKRGIRNVDSSQYTQDSILVGPYHRNPDQRMEPVKLAALHGALPGDEQEQRSTLHRYLGEIAAANFLAEVRRYYADGANKFDDLTPSKLLLVDGFYILHCFGIGRFGGGSSSSGGEMCAQDNIEHIRDVFYLLENHIPFFVLVKIHDLFFPPETSPIKSTAEIVLDNL
;
A
#
# COMPACT_ATOMS: atom_id res chain seq x y z
N MET A 1 -15.25 -4.30 5.16
CA MET A 1 -15.37 -4.87 6.53
C MET A 1 -15.43 -6.37 6.40
N VAL A 2 -14.38 -7.10 6.79
CA VAL A 2 -14.49 -8.55 6.95
C VAL A 2 -15.48 -8.79 8.09
N LYS A 3 -16.64 -9.41 7.79
CA LYS A 3 -17.64 -9.72 8.81
C LYS A 3 -16.94 -10.47 9.95
N ARG A 4 -17.04 -9.96 11.19
CA ARG A 4 -16.41 -10.56 12.39
C ARG A 4 -16.62 -12.08 12.48
N GLY A 5 -17.74 -12.58 11.97
CA GLY A 5 -18.08 -13.99 11.95
C GLY A 5 -17.18 -14.89 11.09
N ILE A 6 -16.48 -14.37 10.07
CA ILE A 6 -15.68 -15.20 9.16
C ILE A 6 -14.27 -15.45 9.73
N ARG A 7 -13.64 -14.42 10.32
CA ARG A 7 -12.28 -14.54 10.90
C ARG A 7 -12.18 -15.58 12.02
N ASN A 8 -13.25 -15.81 12.76
CA ASN A 8 -13.26 -16.77 13.86
C ASN A 8 -13.48 -18.22 13.43
N VAL A 9 -13.87 -18.46 12.17
CA VAL A 9 -14.06 -19.84 11.65
C VAL A 9 -12.71 -20.52 11.48
N ASP A 10 -11.72 -19.78 10.97
CA ASP A 10 -10.34 -20.24 10.87
C ASP A 10 -9.39 -19.04 10.84
N SER A 11 -8.83 -18.68 11.99
CA SER A 11 -7.91 -17.55 12.09
C SER A 11 -6.60 -17.78 11.32
N SER A 12 -6.22 -19.05 11.10
CA SER A 12 -4.98 -19.39 10.39
C SER A 12 -5.05 -18.98 8.92
N GLN A 13 -6.23 -19.04 8.30
CA GLN A 13 -6.45 -18.55 6.93
C GLN A 13 -6.24 -17.05 6.77
N TYR A 14 -6.25 -16.29 7.86
CA TYR A 14 -6.07 -14.84 7.86
C TYR A 14 -4.74 -14.39 8.51
N THR A 15 -3.89 -15.35 8.88
CA THR A 15 -2.57 -15.10 9.42
C THR A 15 -1.57 -15.21 8.26
N GLN A 16 -0.77 -14.18 8.06
CA GLN A 16 0.24 -14.16 6.99
C GLN A 16 1.41 -15.05 7.39
N ASP A 17 1.88 -15.91 6.48
CA ASP A 17 2.95 -16.87 6.77
C ASP A 17 4.33 -16.30 6.41
N SER A 18 4.41 -15.48 5.35
CA SER A 18 5.70 -15.00 4.83
C SER A 18 5.74 -13.50 4.55
N ILE A 19 4.60 -12.89 4.20
CA ILE A 19 4.53 -11.46 3.89
C ILE A 19 3.59 -10.77 4.86
N LEU A 20 4.18 -10.23 5.90
CA LEU A 20 3.47 -9.38 6.83
C LEU A 20 3.16 -8.06 6.11
N VAL A 21 1.88 -7.76 5.98
CA VAL A 21 1.33 -6.55 5.36
C VAL A 21 0.40 -5.91 6.39
N GLY A 22 0.55 -4.62 6.59
CA GLY A 22 -0.29 -3.83 7.47
C GLY A 22 0.14 -3.87 8.95
N PRO A 23 -0.48 -3.02 9.78
CA PRO A 23 0.01 -2.69 11.12
C PRO A 23 -0.05 -3.84 12.14
N TYR A 24 -0.81 -4.91 11.89
CA TYR A 24 -0.95 -6.01 12.84
C TYR A 24 0.25 -6.97 12.90
N HIS A 25 1.09 -6.98 11.86
CA HIS A 25 2.09 -8.03 11.68
C HIS A 25 3.52 -7.48 11.63
N ARG A 26 3.81 -6.37 12.33
CA ARG A 26 5.14 -5.75 12.28
C ARG A 26 6.21 -6.70 12.86
N ASN A 27 7.06 -7.25 12.00
CA ASN A 27 8.35 -7.83 12.38
C ASN A 27 9.47 -7.11 11.59
N PRO A 28 10.28 -6.24 12.23
CA PRO A 28 11.36 -5.55 11.54
C PRO A 28 12.45 -6.50 11.01
N ASP A 29 12.55 -7.71 11.57
CA ASP A 29 13.47 -8.75 11.11
C ASP A 29 12.88 -9.59 9.97
N GLN A 30 11.71 -9.20 9.44
CA GLN A 30 11.11 -9.88 8.32
C GLN A 30 11.98 -9.69 7.07
N ARG A 31 12.36 -10.82 6.46
CA ARG A 31 13.21 -10.92 5.27
C ARG A 31 12.79 -10.02 4.10
N MET A 32 11.49 -9.68 4.01
CA MET A 32 10.94 -8.89 2.91
C MET A 32 11.01 -7.38 3.14
N GLU A 33 11.16 -6.87 4.37
CA GLU A 33 11.19 -5.42 4.62
C GLU A 33 12.28 -4.69 3.81
N PRO A 34 13.53 -5.20 3.70
CA PRO A 34 14.54 -4.60 2.83
C PRO A 34 14.14 -4.57 1.35
N VAL A 35 13.45 -5.62 0.87
CA VAL A 35 13.00 -5.72 -0.53
C VAL A 35 11.91 -4.69 -0.81
N LYS A 36 10.92 -4.57 0.08
CA LYS A 36 9.84 -3.57 -0.06
C LYS A 36 10.41 -2.14 -0.03
N LEU A 37 11.34 -1.87 0.90
CA LEU A 37 12.00 -0.57 1.00
C LEU A 37 12.84 -0.26 -0.25
N ALA A 38 13.59 -1.23 -0.76
CA ALA A 38 14.38 -1.07 -1.98
C ALA A 38 13.49 -0.78 -3.19
N ALA A 39 12.36 -1.47 -3.32
CA ALA A 39 11.38 -1.22 -4.38
C ALA A 39 10.80 0.20 -4.27
N LEU A 40 10.42 0.63 -3.06
CA LEU A 40 9.93 1.99 -2.82
C LEU A 40 10.98 3.04 -3.19
N HIS A 41 12.21 2.88 -2.71
CA HIS A 41 13.32 3.80 -3.02
C HIS A 41 13.63 3.86 -4.51
N GLY A 42 13.58 2.72 -5.21
CA GLY A 42 13.81 2.65 -6.66
C GLY A 42 12.74 3.36 -7.50
N ALA A 43 11.54 3.58 -6.94
CA ALA A 43 10.45 4.26 -7.64
C ALA A 43 10.35 5.76 -7.33
N LEU A 44 11.10 6.27 -6.35
CA LEU A 44 11.08 7.70 -6.03
C LEU A 44 11.89 8.48 -7.07
N PRO A 45 11.33 9.55 -7.64
CA PRO A 45 12.06 10.41 -8.58
C PRO A 45 13.07 11.29 -7.84
N GLY A 46 14.07 11.74 -8.58
CA GLY A 46 15.01 12.76 -8.13
C GLY A 46 16.24 12.22 -7.40
N ASP A 47 17.06 13.15 -6.89
CA ASP A 47 18.23 12.84 -6.07
C ASP A 47 17.84 12.43 -4.63
N GLU A 48 18.82 12.02 -3.80
CA GLU A 48 18.54 11.59 -2.42
C GLU A 48 17.76 12.64 -1.59
N GLN A 49 18.00 13.93 -1.82
CA GLN A 49 17.36 15.00 -1.07
C GLN A 49 15.92 15.21 -1.55
N GLU A 50 15.68 15.15 -2.85
CA GLU A 50 14.35 15.18 -3.46
C GLU A 50 13.53 13.95 -3.05
N GLN A 51 14.15 12.77 -3.03
CA GLN A 51 13.53 11.53 -2.56
C GLN A 51 13.13 11.61 -1.09
N ARG A 52 14.02 12.12 -0.21
CA ARG A 52 13.71 12.34 1.22
C ARG A 52 12.55 13.33 1.39
N SER A 53 12.55 14.42 0.64
CA SER A 53 11.50 15.43 0.69
C SER A 53 10.15 14.86 0.22
N THR A 54 10.18 14.05 -0.85
CA THR A 54 9.01 13.36 -1.39
C THR A 54 8.45 12.33 -0.41
N LEU A 55 9.31 11.51 0.21
CA LEU A 55 8.90 10.58 1.26
C LEU A 55 8.28 11.29 2.45
N HIS A 56 8.88 12.39 2.91
CA HIS A 56 8.32 13.18 3.99
C HIS A 56 6.92 13.71 3.65
N ARG A 57 6.71 14.19 2.42
CA ARG A 57 5.39 14.60 1.92
C ARG A 57 4.39 13.43 1.89
N TYR A 58 4.77 12.28 1.35
CA TYR A 58 3.92 11.09 1.29
C TYR A 58 3.52 10.60 2.69
N LEU A 59 4.48 10.55 3.62
CA LEU A 59 4.22 10.21 5.00
C LEU A 59 3.27 11.21 5.66
N GLY A 60 3.42 12.52 5.39
CA GLY A 60 2.52 13.56 5.89
C GLY A 60 1.08 13.39 5.37
N GLU A 61 0.91 13.05 4.10
CA GLU A 61 -0.40 12.80 3.48
C GLU A 61 -1.11 11.57 4.05
N ILE A 62 -0.36 10.52 4.39
CA ILE A 62 -0.90 9.31 5.02
C ILE A 62 -1.14 9.52 6.52
N ALA A 63 -0.28 10.30 7.18
CA ALA A 63 -0.43 10.69 8.59
C ALA A 63 -1.49 11.77 8.80
N ALA A 64 -2.11 12.28 7.74
CA ALA A 64 -3.18 13.26 7.83
C ALA A 64 -4.31 12.74 8.73
N ALA A 65 -4.68 13.51 9.75
CA ALA A 65 -5.54 13.06 10.84
C ALA A 65 -6.85 12.40 10.36
N ASN A 66 -7.53 12.98 9.38
CA ASN A 66 -8.79 12.44 8.84
C ASN A 66 -8.58 11.09 8.15
N PHE A 67 -7.51 10.98 7.36
CA PHE A 67 -7.20 9.75 6.65
C PHE A 67 -6.81 8.63 7.62
N LEU A 68 -5.91 8.92 8.57
CA LEU A 68 -5.48 7.91 9.53
C LEU A 68 -6.61 7.50 10.49
N ALA A 69 -7.50 8.42 10.86
CA ALA A 69 -8.70 8.10 11.63
C ALA A 69 -9.61 7.13 10.88
N GLU A 70 -9.80 7.32 9.58
CA GLU A 70 -10.55 6.39 8.74
C GLU A 70 -9.87 5.02 8.67
N VAL A 71 -8.55 4.99 8.44
CA VAL A 71 -7.75 3.75 8.44
C VAL A 71 -7.86 2.99 9.76
N ARG A 72 -7.75 3.68 10.90
CA ARG A 72 -7.84 3.06 12.24
C ARG A 72 -9.18 2.37 12.49
N ARG A 73 -10.28 2.82 11.86
CA ARG A 73 -11.59 2.15 11.97
C ARG A 73 -11.60 0.74 11.40
N TYR A 74 -10.68 0.41 10.50
CA TYR A 74 -10.51 -0.94 9.95
C TYR A 74 -9.68 -1.84 10.86
N TYR A 75 -8.95 -1.25 11.82
CA TYR A 75 -8.09 -1.95 12.75
C TYR A 75 -8.65 -1.85 14.17
N ALA A 76 -9.79 -2.53 14.40
CA ALA A 76 -10.58 -2.44 15.62
C ALA A 76 -9.83 -2.76 16.93
N ASP A 77 -8.75 -3.55 16.90
CA ASP A 77 -8.25 -4.26 18.09
C ASP A 77 -6.79 -3.95 18.47
N GLY A 78 -6.09 -3.02 17.80
CA GLY A 78 -4.69 -2.76 18.16
C GLY A 78 -3.99 -1.54 17.56
N ALA A 79 -4.48 -0.97 16.46
CA ALA A 79 -3.79 0.14 15.79
C ALA A 79 -3.82 1.46 16.59
N ASN A 80 -4.74 1.59 17.56
CA ASN A 80 -4.83 2.79 18.41
C ASN A 80 -3.63 2.97 19.36
N LYS A 81 -2.72 1.98 19.46
CA LYS A 81 -1.54 2.07 20.33
C LYS A 81 -0.32 2.71 19.68
N PHE A 82 -0.34 2.93 18.36
CA PHE A 82 0.83 3.44 17.63
C PHE A 82 0.71 4.94 17.36
N ASP A 83 1.84 5.64 17.46
CA ASP A 83 2.02 7.02 17.00
C ASP A 83 1.70 7.13 15.51
N ASP A 84 1.22 8.28 15.02
CA ASP A 84 0.69 8.41 13.65
C ASP A 84 1.75 8.11 12.56
N LEU A 85 3.04 8.26 12.87
CA LEU A 85 4.14 8.02 11.93
C LEU A 85 4.36 6.53 11.64
N THR A 86 4.28 5.67 12.66
CA THR A 86 4.50 4.22 12.51
C THR A 86 3.52 3.54 11.54
N PRO A 87 2.18 3.67 11.66
CA PRO A 87 1.25 3.10 10.71
C PRO A 87 1.40 3.78 9.34
N SER A 88 1.72 5.07 9.27
CA SER A 88 1.90 5.76 8.00
C SER A 88 3.07 5.19 7.19
N LYS A 89 4.19 4.89 7.85
CA LYS A 89 5.33 4.21 7.21
C LYS A 89 4.96 2.82 6.72
N LEU A 90 4.29 2.03 7.57
CA LEU A 90 3.89 0.67 7.21
C LEU A 90 2.93 0.66 6.03
N LEU A 91 1.88 1.50 6.08
CA LEU A 91 0.91 1.62 4.99
C LEU A 91 1.59 2.05 3.69
N LEU A 92 2.51 3.01 3.73
CA LEU A 92 3.23 3.46 2.53
C LEU A 92 4.07 2.33 1.93
N VAL A 93 4.92 1.67 2.73
CA VAL A 93 5.83 0.63 2.26
C VAL A 93 5.07 -0.58 1.75
N ASP A 94 4.11 -1.08 2.54
CA ASP A 94 3.33 -2.27 2.20
C ASP A 94 2.38 -2.00 1.04
N GLY A 95 1.68 -0.86 1.06
CA GLY A 95 0.76 -0.48 0.00
C GLY A 95 1.48 -0.19 -1.31
N PHE A 96 2.65 0.44 -1.27
CA PHE A 96 3.49 0.59 -2.46
C PHE A 96 3.92 -0.78 -3.01
N TYR A 97 4.42 -1.67 -2.14
CA TYR A 97 4.89 -2.99 -2.56
C TYR A 97 3.77 -3.80 -3.22
N ILE A 98 2.55 -3.71 -2.69
CA ILE A 98 1.35 -4.27 -3.32
C ILE A 98 1.17 -3.71 -4.74
N LEU A 99 1.12 -2.39 -4.90
CA LEU A 99 0.92 -1.76 -6.21
C LEU A 99 2.02 -2.18 -7.20
N HIS A 100 3.25 -2.29 -6.71
CA HIS A 100 4.39 -2.79 -7.48
C HIS A 100 4.21 -4.26 -7.90
N CYS A 101 3.83 -5.16 -6.99
CA CYS A 101 3.57 -6.57 -7.31
C CYS A 101 2.45 -6.76 -8.35
N PHE A 102 1.41 -5.91 -8.31
CA PHE A 102 0.33 -5.93 -9.30
C PHE A 102 0.65 -5.16 -10.59
N GLY A 103 1.83 -4.53 -10.68
CA GLY A 103 2.22 -3.73 -11.84
C GLY A 103 1.29 -2.55 -12.12
N ILE A 104 0.65 -1.99 -11.08
CA ILE A 104 -0.31 -0.90 -11.22
C ILE A 104 0.43 0.41 -11.50
N GLY A 105 0.01 1.15 -12.51
CA GLY A 105 0.67 2.39 -12.94
C GLY A 105 2.01 2.14 -13.63
N ARG A 106 2.97 3.07 -13.50
CA ARG A 106 4.32 2.92 -14.08
C ARG A 106 5.26 2.01 -13.27
N PHE A 107 4.75 1.37 -12.21
CA PHE A 107 5.53 0.39 -11.44
C PHE A 107 5.64 -0.97 -12.14
N GLY A 108 4.83 -1.19 -13.19
CA GLY A 108 4.75 -2.44 -13.95
C GLY A 108 5.95 -2.71 -14.86
N GLY A 109 7.11 -2.98 -14.28
CA GLY A 109 8.13 -3.85 -14.86
C GLY A 109 8.12 -5.12 -14.02
N GLY A 110 7.59 -6.21 -14.59
CA GLY A 110 7.18 -7.42 -13.86
C GLY A 110 8.18 -7.95 -12.82
N SER A 111 7.62 -8.66 -11.84
CA SER A 111 8.17 -9.22 -10.60
C SER A 111 9.42 -10.13 -10.72
N SER A 112 10.39 -9.83 -11.58
CA SER A 112 11.45 -10.79 -11.91
C SER A 112 12.86 -10.24 -12.10
N SER A 113 13.17 -8.96 -11.83
CA SER A 113 14.52 -8.46 -12.15
C SER A 113 15.28 -7.62 -11.13
N SER A 114 14.72 -7.19 -10.00
CA SER A 114 15.53 -6.51 -8.97
C SER A 114 15.42 -7.15 -7.59
N GLY A 115 16.31 -8.11 -7.31
CA GLY A 115 16.77 -8.38 -5.95
C GLY A 115 16.21 -9.62 -5.27
N GLY A 116 16.35 -10.78 -5.90
CA GLY A 116 16.21 -12.09 -5.25
C GLY A 116 15.37 -13.04 -6.07
N GLU A 117 15.98 -14.12 -6.56
CA GLU A 117 15.24 -15.30 -7.03
C GLU A 117 14.29 -15.74 -5.92
N MET A 118 13.03 -15.34 -6.03
CA MET A 118 11.98 -15.88 -5.17
C MET A 118 11.82 -17.34 -5.55
N CYS A 119 12.02 -18.24 -4.61
CA CYS A 119 11.80 -19.66 -4.84
C CYS A 119 10.32 -19.88 -5.21
N ALA A 120 9.99 -20.98 -5.89
CA ALA A 120 8.59 -21.30 -6.24
C ALA A 120 7.66 -21.26 -5.00
N GLN A 121 8.19 -21.62 -3.84
CA GLN A 121 7.52 -21.50 -2.54
C GLN A 121 7.21 -20.05 -2.18
N ASP A 122 8.20 -19.15 -2.31
CA ASP A 122 8.03 -17.72 -2.06
C ASP A 122 6.97 -17.10 -2.98
N ASN A 123 6.79 -17.63 -4.21
CA ASN A 123 5.74 -17.19 -5.14
C ASN A 123 4.34 -17.62 -4.69
N ILE A 124 4.18 -18.86 -4.22
CA ILE A 124 2.87 -19.36 -3.74
C ILE A 124 2.45 -18.59 -2.49
N GLU A 125 3.38 -18.43 -1.55
CA GLU A 125 3.13 -17.68 -0.32
C GLU A 125 2.90 -16.18 -0.61
N HIS A 126 3.63 -15.60 -1.58
CA HIS A 126 3.34 -14.26 -2.11
C HIS A 126 1.90 -14.14 -2.61
N ILE A 127 1.47 -15.09 -3.46
CA ILE A 127 0.13 -15.05 -4.02
C ILE A 127 -0.90 -15.13 -2.90
N ARG A 128 -0.70 -16.01 -1.91
CA ARG A 128 -1.64 -16.12 -0.79
C ARG A 128 -1.67 -14.83 0.05
N ASP A 129 -0.53 -14.37 0.52
CA ASP A 129 -0.47 -13.28 1.51
C ASP A 129 -0.74 -11.90 0.88
N VAL A 130 -0.34 -11.70 -0.38
CA VAL A 130 -0.62 -10.44 -1.11
C VAL A 130 -1.96 -10.50 -1.83
N PHE A 131 -2.26 -11.53 -2.64
CA PHE A 131 -3.48 -11.50 -3.46
C PHE A 131 -4.74 -11.86 -2.67
N TYR A 132 -4.70 -12.86 -1.80
CA TYR A 132 -5.91 -13.32 -1.09
C TYR A 132 -6.22 -12.51 0.16
N LEU A 133 -5.21 -11.95 0.82
CA LEU A 133 -5.39 -11.28 2.10
C LEU A 133 -5.33 -9.74 2.00
N LEU A 134 -5.20 -9.19 0.80
CA LEU A 134 -5.03 -7.75 0.57
C LEU A 134 -6.03 -6.89 1.33
N GLU A 135 -7.34 -7.10 1.08
CA GLU A 135 -8.41 -6.31 1.69
C GLU A 135 -8.49 -6.55 3.21
N ASN A 136 -8.02 -7.71 3.67
CA ASN A 136 -8.03 -8.07 5.09
C ASN A 136 -6.93 -7.35 5.88
N HIS A 137 -5.88 -6.88 5.21
CA HIS A 137 -4.71 -6.26 5.84
C HIS A 137 -4.55 -4.77 5.55
N ILE A 138 -4.87 -4.32 4.34
CA ILE A 138 -4.82 -2.91 3.94
C ILE A 138 -6.13 -2.54 3.24
N PRO A 139 -6.88 -1.55 3.77
CA PRO A 139 -8.06 -1.07 3.09
C PRO A 139 -7.73 -0.54 1.69
N PHE A 140 -8.54 -0.88 0.67
CA PHE A 140 -8.27 -0.47 -0.72
C PHE A 140 -8.10 1.04 -0.92
N PHE A 141 -8.81 1.87 -0.15
CA PHE A 141 -8.66 3.33 -0.25
C PHE A 141 -7.25 3.80 0.11
N VAL A 142 -6.50 3.02 0.89
CA VAL A 142 -5.08 3.28 1.15
C VAL A 142 -4.23 3.05 -0.08
N LEU A 143 -4.52 1.99 -0.84
CA LEU A 143 -3.85 1.71 -2.11
C LEU A 143 -4.14 2.80 -3.14
N VAL A 144 -5.38 3.29 -3.19
CA VAL A 144 -5.75 4.45 -4.03
C VAL A 144 -4.95 5.69 -3.63
N LYS A 145 -4.91 6.01 -2.33
CA LYS A 145 -4.13 7.16 -1.83
C LYS A 145 -2.67 7.04 -2.21
N ILE A 146 -2.05 5.87 -2.06
CA ILE A 146 -0.64 5.67 -2.42
C ILE A 146 -0.45 5.77 -3.93
N HIS A 147 -1.33 5.18 -4.73
CA HIS A 147 -1.29 5.34 -6.18
C HIS A 147 -1.31 6.82 -6.58
N ASP A 148 -2.22 7.61 -6.02
CA ASP A 148 -2.36 9.04 -6.32
C ASP A 148 -1.16 9.87 -5.83
N LEU A 149 -0.43 9.41 -4.82
CA LEU A 149 0.80 10.09 -4.40
C LEU A 149 1.89 10.02 -5.47
N PHE A 150 2.01 8.88 -6.16
CA PHE A 150 3.00 8.65 -7.22
C PHE A 150 2.51 9.05 -8.61
N PHE A 151 1.22 8.93 -8.84
CA PHE A 151 0.54 9.32 -10.07
C PHE A 151 -0.59 10.27 -9.70
N PRO A 152 -0.26 11.54 -9.34
CA PRO A 152 -1.28 12.53 -9.06
C PRO A 152 -2.31 12.55 -10.19
N PRO A 153 -3.61 12.48 -9.88
CA PRO A 153 -4.62 12.57 -10.91
C PRO A 153 -4.34 13.84 -11.71
N GLU A 154 -4.34 13.72 -13.04
CA GLU A 154 -4.21 14.91 -13.87
C GLU A 154 -5.30 15.87 -13.43
N THR A 155 -4.91 17.05 -12.93
CA THR A 155 -5.82 18.17 -12.72
C THR A 155 -6.15 18.77 -14.09
N SER A 156 -6.38 17.94 -15.12
CA SER A 156 -7.15 18.35 -16.26
C SER A 156 -8.59 18.37 -15.73
N PRO A 157 -9.27 19.54 -15.70
CA PRO A 157 -10.67 19.55 -15.34
C PRO A 157 -11.35 18.62 -16.34
N ILE A 158 -11.78 17.45 -15.87
CA ILE A 158 -12.67 16.58 -16.63
C ILE A 158 -13.88 17.47 -16.86
N LYS A 159 -13.94 18.09 -18.03
CA LYS A 159 -15.07 18.91 -18.40
C LYS A 159 -16.28 18.01 -18.22
N SER A 160 -17.19 18.44 -17.36
CA SER A 160 -18.45 17.71 -17.20
C SER A 160 -19.08 17.58 -18.58
N THR A 161 -19.78 16.48 -18.86
CA THR A 161 -20.47 16.31 -20.15
C THR A 161 -21.30 17.54 -20.51
N ALA A 162 -21.83 18.26 -19.51
CA ALA A 162 -22.50 19.54 -19.68
C ALA A 162 -21.60 20.67 -20.25
N GLU A 163 -20.36 20.80 -19.78
CA GLU A 163 -19.39 21.79 -20.30
C GLU A 163 -18.98 21.45 -21.74
N ILE A 164 -18.80 20.16 -22.05
CA ILE A 164 -18.50 19.70 -23.42
C ILE A 164 -19.66 20.05 -24.37
N VAL A 165 -20.91 19.89 -23.94
CA VAL A 165 -22.08 20.23 -24.75
C VAL A 165 -22.20 21.74 -24.96
N LEU A 166 -21.88 22.56 -23.95
CA LEU A 166 -21.96 24.02 -24.06
C LEU A 166 -20.88 24.62 -24.97
N ASP A 167 -19.68 24.02 -25.03
CA ASP A 167 -18.62 24.50 -25.93
C ASP A 167 -18.87 24.21 -27.42
N ASN A 168 -19.82 23.31 -27.73
CA ASN A 168 -20.16 22.92 -29.10
C ASN A 168 -21.45 23.58 -29.63
N LEU A 169 -22.00 24.57 -28.92
CA LEU A 169 -23.10 25.43 -29.37
C LEU A 169 -22.59 26.82 -29.74
#